data_AF-A0A8X6QQK9-F1
#
_entry.id   AF-A0A8X6QQK9-F1
#
_cell.length_a   1.000
_cell.length_b   1.000
_cell.length_c   1.000
_cell.angle_alpha   90.00
_cell.angle_beta   90.00
_cell.angle_gamma   90.00
#
_symmetry.space_group_name_H-M   'P 1'
#
loop_
_entity.id
_entity.type
_entity.pdbx_description
1 polymer ?
#
loop_
_entity_poly.entity_id
_entity_poly.type
_entity_poly.pdbx_seq_one_letter_code
_entity_poly.pdbx_strand_id
1 'polypeptide(L)'
;MIFTSPRRLVDWCQFFHEQVLNHVELMQNKICWIGKVEVDESTFCKKKYNIGENVEVWRIFEGVEHDSENVFLVAIHDHTPRHINWVDQKLDKTPDYYNF
;
A
#
# COMPACT_ATOMS: atom_id res chain seq x y z
N MET A 1 -9.57 24.35 0.71
CA MET A 1 -10.73 23.92 1.52
C MET A 1 -10.45 24.31 2.97
N ILE A 2 -11.32 25.08 3.63
CA ILE A 2 -11.13 25.50 5.03
C ILE A 2 -12.00 24.59 5.90
N PHE A 3 -11.38 23.81 6.78
CA PHE A 3 -12.11 22.94 7.70
C PHE A 3 -12.35 23.69 9.01
N THR A 4 -13.60 24.01 9.29
CA THR A 4 -13.98 24.85 10.43
C THR A 4 -14.29 24.05 11.71
N SER A 5 -14.20 22.71 11.67
CA SER A 5 -14.34 21.88 12.86
C SER A 5 -13.58 20.54 12.74
N PRO A 6 -13.09 19.97 13.86
CA PRO A 6 -12.42 18.67 13.86
C PRO A 6 -13.29 17.53 13.32
N ARG A 7 -14.60 17.57 13.56
CA ARG A 7 -15.54 16.57 13.03
C ARG A 7 -15.56 16.59 11.50
N ARG A 8 -15.63 17.79 10.91
CA ARG A 8 -15.57 17.93 9.44
C ARG A 8 -14.24 17.45 8.87
N LEU A 9 -13.13 17.67 9.56
CA LEU A 9 -11.83 17.10 9.15
C LEU A 9 -11.90 15.57 9.10
N VAL A 10 -12.42 14.93 10.14
CA VAL A 10 -12.54 13.46 10.20
C VAL A 10 -13.45 12.92 9.10
N ASP A 11 -14.62 13.53 8.90
CA ASP A 11 -15.57 13.11 7.86
C ASP A 11 -14.94 13.20 6.47
N TRP A 12 -14.18 14.28 6.20
CA TRP A 12 -13.45 14.44 4.95
C TRP A 12 -12.31 13.44 4.79
N CYS A 13 -11.51 13.20 5.83
CA CYS A 13 -10.46 12.18 5.81
C CYS A 13 -11.05 10.79 5.54
N GLN A 14 -12.21 10.47 6.12
CA GLN A 14 -12.90 9.22 5.85
C GLN A 14 -13.37 9.13 4.40
N PHE A 15 -13.99 10.19 3.87
CA PHE A 15 -14.39 10.25 2.46
C PHE A 15 -13.19 10.01 1.52
N PHE A 16 -12.06 10.68 1.75
CA PHE A 16 -10.85 10.48 0.95
C PHE A 16 -10.33 9.04 1.05
N HIS A 17 -10.32 8.44 2.23
CA HIS A 17 -9.94 7.04 2.38
C HIS A 17 -10.82 6.11 1.56
N GLU A 18 -12.14 6.31 1.59
CA GLU A 18 -13.08 5.50 0.82
C GLU A 18 -12.85 5.67 -0.69
N GLN A 19 -12.60 6.90 -1.17
CA GLN A 19 -12.30 7.13 -2.59
C GLN A 19 -10.98 6.48 -3.02
N VAL A 20 -9.93 6.60 -2.20
CA VAL A 20 -8.63 5.99 -2.48
C VAL A 20 -8.75 4.47 -2.47
N LEU A 21 -9.45 3.89 -1.49
CA LEU A 21 -9.67 2.45 -1.41
C LEU A 21 -10.41 1.94 -2.65
N ASN A 22 -11.52 2.58 -3.03
CA ASN A 22 -12.27 2.21 -4.23
C ASN A 22 -11.41 2.33 -5.49
N HIS A 23 -10.62 3.40 -5.62
CA HIS A 23 -9.74 3.59 -6.77
C HIS A 23 -8.66 2.50 -6.84
N VAL A 24 -8.01 2.21 -5.72
CA VAL A 24 -6.99 1.15 -5.62
C VAL A 24 -7.59 -0.20 -5.95
N GLU A 25 -8.75 -0.55 -5.39
CA GLU A 25 -9.45 -1.82 -5.67
C GLU A 25 -9.79 -1.99 -7.15
N LEU A 26 -10.23 -0.91 -7.81
CA LEU A 26 -10.57 -0.90 -9.23
C LEU A 26 -9.34 -0.95 -10.16
N MET A 27 -8.20 -0.42 -9.71
CA MET A 27 -6.97 -0.28 -10.49
C MET A 27 -5.95 -1.38 -10.24
N GLN A 28 -6.27 -2.41 -9.42
CA GLN A 28 -5.37 -3.54 -9.11
C GLN A 28 -5.11 -4.48 -10.30
N ASN A 29 -4.59 -3.94 -11.39
CA ASN A 29 -4.09 -4.71 -12.52
C ASN A 29 -2.73 -5.30 -12.17
N LYS A 30 -2.39 -6.42 -12.81
CA LYS A 30 -1.01 -6.90 -12.80
C LYS A 30 -0.15 -5.87 -13.51
N ILE A 31 0.95 -5.47 -12.87
CA ILE A 31 1.93 -4.61 -13.51
C ILE A 31 2.86 -5.51 -14.33
N CYS A 32 2.86 -5.31 -15.65
CA CYS A 32 3.72 -6.03 -16.57
C CYS A 32 4.97 -5.18 -16.83
N TRP A 33 6.15 -5.71 -16.51
CA TRP A 33 7.47 -5.07 -16.52
C TRP A 33 7.98 -4.54 -17.89
N ILE A 34 7.11 -4.25 -18.88
CA ILE A 34 7.64 -3.76 -20.16
C ILE A 34 8.32 -2.38 -19.98
N GLY A 35 8.00 -1.63 -18.91
CA GLY A 35 8.66 -0.39 -18.50
C GLY A 35 9.37 -0.42 -17.14
N LYS A 36 9.77 0.77 -16.65
CA LYS A 36 10.37 0.96 -15.32
C LYS A 36 9.27 0.91 -14.25
N VAL A 37 9.36 -0.07 -13.35
CA VAL A 37 8.47 -0.18 -12.18
C VAL A 37 9.24 0.24 -10.93
N GLU A 38 8.69 1.18 -10.18
CA GLU A 38 9.16 1.52 -8.83
C GLU A 38 8.29 0.79 -7.83
N VAL A 39 8.94 0.04 -6.93
CA VAL A 39 8.28 -0.68 -5.84
C VAL A 39 8.83 -0.15 -4.53
N ASP A 40 7.94 0.22 -3.62
CA ASP A 40 8.28 0.63 -2.26
C ASP A 40 7.63 -0.29 -1.22
N GLU A 41 8.31 -0.47 -0.09
CA GLU A 41 7.76 -1.13 1.09
C GLU A 41 7.61 -0.10 2.22
N SER A 42 6.36 0.23 2.51
CA SER A 42 6.01 1.12 3.62
C SER A 42 5.56 0.31 4.83
N THR A 43 6.16 0.61 5.99
CA THR A 43 5.85 -0.07 7.25
C THR A 43 5.06 0.83 8.19
N PHE A 44 3.82 0.45 8.48
CA PHE A 44 2.95 1.14 9.42
C PHE A 44 2.91 0.40 10.75
N CYS A 45 3.18 1.12 11.84
CA CYS A 45 3.15 0.53 13.18
C CYS A 45 2.13 1.24 14.07
N LYS A 46 1.33 0.45 14.77
CA LYS A 46 0.48 0.97 15.86
C LYS A 46 1.27 0.91 17.16
N LYS A 47 1.45 2.07 17.80
CA LYS A 47 2.07 2.15 19.13
C LYS A 47 1.09 1.72 20.21
N LYS A 48 1.53 0.88 21.15
CA LYS A 48 0.74 0.58 22.36
C LYS A 48 0.51 1.88 23.13
N TYR A 49 -0.75 2.27 23.33
CA TYR A 49 -1.14 3.45 24.11
C TYR A 49 -0.50 4.78 23.67
N ASN A 50 -0.13 4.94 22.39
CA ASN A 50 0.56 6.12 21.85
C ASN A 50 1.91 6.50 22.51
N ILE A 51 2.42 5.67 23.43
CA ILE A 51 3.61 5.98 24.25
C ILE A 51 4.59 4.79 24.28
N GLY A 52 4.16 3.56 23.93
CA GLY A 52 4.95 2.33 24.04
C GLY A 52 5.43 1.72 22.72
N GLU A 53 5.89 0.46 22.84
CA GLU A 53 6.41 -0.38 21.74
C GLU A 53 5.41 -0.56 20.58
N ASN A 54 5.96 -0.83 19.39
CA ASN A 54 5.18 -1.18 18.20
C ASN A 54 4.53 -2.55 18.43
N VAL A 55 3.20 -2.59 18.45
CA VAL A 55 2.43 -3.81 18.76
C VAL A 55 2.02 -4.56 17.51
N GLU A 56 1.75 -3.82 16.45
CA GLU A 56 1.21 -4.38 15.22
C GLU A 56 1.85 -3.64 14.05
N VAL A 57 2.49 -4.38 13.17
CA VAL A 57 3.26 -3.86 12.04
C VAL A 57 2.59 -4.32 10.76
N TRP A 58 1.96 -3.37 10.08
CA TRP A 58 1.34 -3.56 8.79
C TRP A 58 2.37 -3.18 7.75
N ARG A 59 2.61 -4.06 6.77
CA ARG A 59 3.48 -3.74 5.64
C ARG A 59 2.62 -3.49 4.43
N ILE A 60 2.85 -2.41 3.73
CA ILE A 60 2.19 -2.09 2.48
C ILE A 60 3.25 -2.12 1.41
N PHE A 61 3.04 -2.98 0.41
CA PHE A 61 3.82 -2.99 -0.80
C PHE A 61 3.06 -2.21 -1.85
N GLU A 62 3.73 -1.23 -2.43
CA GLU A 62 3.18 -0.41 -3.48
C GLU A 62 4.08 -0.46 -4.70
N GLY A 63 3.47 -0.39 -5.88
CA GLY A 63 4.19 -0.35 -7.13
C GLY A 63 3.51 0.54 -8.13
N VAL A 64 4.31 1.34 -8.84
CA VAL A 64 3.87 2.23 -9.90
C VAL A 64 4.73 1.98 -11.13
N GLU A 65 4.09 1.72 -12.27
CA GLU A 65 4.77 1.69 -13.56
C GLU A 65 4.84 3.11 -14.12
N HIS A 66 6.02 3.56 -14.57
CA HIS A 66 6.19 4.95 -15.00
C HIS A 66 5.48 5.28 -16.32
N ASP A 67 5.40 4.29 -17.22
CA ASP A 67 4.88 4.46 -18.59
C ASP A 67 3.39 4.13 -18.70
N SER A 68 2.76 3.69 -17.62
CA SER A 68 1.34 3.37 -17.56
C SER A 68 0.70 3.96 -16.29
N GLU A 69 -0.63 4.02 -16.24
CA GLU A 69 -1.35 4.40 -15.01
C GLU A 69 -1.58 3.18 -14.10
N ASN A 70 -0.85 2.08 -14.33
CA ASN A 70 -1.03 0.87 -13.54
C ASN A 70 -0.32 0.98 -12.19
N VAL A 71 -1.06 0.65 -11.14
CA VAL A 71 -0.58 0.66 -9.77
C VAL A 71 -1.02 -0.60 -9.05
N PHE A 72 -0.24 -1.05 -8.08
CA PHE A 72 -0.71 -2.01 -7.08
C PHE A 72 -0.45 -1.47 -5.68
N LEU A 73 -1.33 -1.84 -4.76
CA LEU A 73 -1.18 -1.62 -3.33
C LEU A 73 -1.62 -2.90 -2.62
N VAL A 74 -0.71 -3.53 -1.90
CA VAL A 74 -0.97 -4.79 -1.20
C VAL A 74 -0.61 -4.61 0.26
N ALA A 75 -1.63 -4.62 1.12
CA ALA A 75 -1.44 -4.64 2.56
C ALA A 75 -1.21 -6.09 3.04
N ILE A 76 -0.12 -6.31 3.76
CA ILE A 76 0.25 -7.57 4.39
C ILE A 76 0.16 -7.39 5.90
N HIS A 77 -0.75 -8.14 6.51
CA HIS A 77 -1.00 -8.13 7.96
C HIS A 77 -0.26 -9.22 8.72
N ASP A 78 0.23 -10.24 8.00
CA ASP A 78 0.90 -11.39 8.60
C ASP A 78 2.32 -11.51 8.04
N HIS A 79 3.29 -11.67 8.93
CA HIS A 79 4.71 -11.77 8.60
C HIS A 79 5.12 -13.17 8.13
N THR A 80 4.15 -14.05 7.87
CA THR A 80 4.44 -15.39 7.34
C THR A 80 4.94 -15.29 5.89
N PRO A 81 5.95 -16.11 5.49
CA PRO A 81 6.51 -16.10 4.14
C PRO A 81 5.49 -16.29 3.01
N ARG A 82 4.30 -16.81 3.34
CA ARG A 82 3.21 -17.09 2.41
C ARG A 82 2.60 -15.81 1.81
N HIS A 83 2.67 -14.68 2.52
CA HIS A 83 2.07 -13.42 2.07
C HIS A 83 2.97 -12.61 1.12
N ILE A 84 4.29 -12.79 1.18
CA ILE A 84 5.24 -12.19 0.24
C ILE A 84 4.92 -12.62 -1.21
N ASN A 85 4.50 -13.87 -1.40
CA ASN A 85 4.14 -14.43 -2.70
C ASN A 85 2.90 -13.76 -3.35
N TRP A 86 2.17 -12.89 -2.62
CA TRP A 86 1.08 -12.10 -3.19
C TRP A 86 1.57 -10.91 -4.00
N VAL A 87 2.70 -10.31 -3.60
CA VAL A 87 3.37 -9.26 -4.37
C VAL A 87 3.92 -9.87 -5.66
N ASP A 88 4.54 -11.05 -5.56
CA ASP A 88 5.05 -11.79 -6.71
C ASP A 88 3.94 -12.19 -7.71
N GLN A 89 2.72 -12.44 -7.24
CA GLN A 89 1.57 -12.72 -8.11
C GLN A 89 1.06 -11.49 -8.87
N LYS A 90 1.33 -10.29 -8.36
CA LYS A 90 0.95 -9.02 -9.00
C LYS A 90 1.98 -8.52 -10.00
N LEU A 91 3.17 -9.13 -9.99
CA LEU A 91 4.25 -8.92 -10.96
C LEU A 91 4.25 -10.06 -11.98
N ASP A 92 4.29 -9.75 -13.27
CA ASP A 92 4.17 -10.80 -14.30
C ASP A 92 5.43 -11.68 -14.46
N LYS A 93 6.58 -11.23 -13.92
CA LYS A 93 7.82 -12.01 -13.71
C LYS A 93 8.59 -11.41 -12.53
N THR A 94 9.02 -12.24 -11.58
CA THR A 94 9.86 -11.86 -10.44
C THR A 94 11.30 -11.55 -10.90
N PRO A 95 11.79 -10.31 -10.78
CA PRO A 95 13.22 -10.06 -10.62
C PRO A 95 13.60 -10.29 -9.15
N ASP A 96 14.88 -10.56 -8.90
CA ASP A 96 15.45 -10.78 -7.57
C ASP A 96 15.34 -9.53 -6.68
N TYR A 97 14.18 -9.30 -6.06
CA TYR A 97 13.91 -8.15 -5.19
C TYR A 97 14.69 -8.18 -3.86
N TYR A 98 15.27 -9.33 -3.48
CA TYR A 98 15.90 -9.55 -2.18
C TYR A 98 17.41 -9.28 -2.11
N ASN A 99 17.99 -8.56 -3.08
CA ASN A 99 19.42 -8.23 -3.08
C ASN A 99 19.64 -6.73 -2.77
N PHE A 100 19.43 -6.34 -1.51
CA PHE A 100 19.95 -5.08 -0.95
C PHE A 100 20.64 -5.34 0.38
#